data_AF-A0A727ZCG1-F1
#
_entry.id   AF-A0A727ZCG1-F1
#
_cell.length_a   1.000
_cell.length_b   1.000
_cell.length_c   1.000
_cell.angle_alpha   90.00
_cell.angle_beta   90.00
_cell.angle_gamma   90.00
#
_symmetry.space_group_name_H-M   'P 1'
#
loop_
_entity.id
_entity.type
_entity.pdbx_description
1 polymer ?
#
loop_
_entity_poly.entity_id
_entity_poly.type
_entity_poly.pdbx_seq_one_letter_code
_entity_poly.pdbx_strand_id
1 'polypeptide(L)' 'MATNFATSFGNNDGYVYYTRVNNGIDINKVLVADSPYPREAEIAIPGGIKPGDVLGATPVNADILY' A
#
# COMPACT_ATOMS: atom_id res chain seq x y z
N MET A 1 1.72 -7.85 4.08
CA MET A 1 0.77 -6.90 4.68
C MET A 1 1.27 -5.48 4.44
N ALA A 2 0.40 -4.46 4.44
CA ALA A 2 0.81 -3.06 4.23
C ALA A 2 1.88 -2.59 5.24
N THR A 3 1.90 -3.15 6.44
CA THR A 3 2.91 -2.92 7.48
C THR A 3 4.33 -3.31 7.05
N ASN A 4 4.49 -4.42 6.32
CA ASN A 4 5.80 -4.86 5.82
C ASN A 4 6.36 -3.87 4.80
N PHE A 5 5.50 -3.35 3.90
CA PHE A 5 5.93 -2.33 2.94
C PHE A 5 6.24 -1.01 3.64
N ALA A 6 5.40 -0.59 4.58
CA ALA A 6 5.59 0.64 5.34
C ALA A 6 6.91 0.64 6.14
N THR A 7 7.39 -0.52 6.58
CA THR A 7 8.64 -0.67 7.35
C THR A 7 9.85 -1.04 6.49
N SER A 8 9.70 -1.07 5.16
CA SER A 8 10.74 -1.60 4.25
C SER A 8 11.22 -2.99 4.68
N PHE A 9 10.29 -3.86 5.05
CA PHE A 9 10.52 -5.21 5.58
C PHE A 9 11.34 -5.21 6.88
N GLY A 10 10.99 -4.31 7.80
CA GLY A 10 11.55 -4.25 9.16
C GLY A 10 12.87 -3.46 9.27
N ASN A 11 13.21 -2.68 8.24
CA ASN A 11 14.43 -1.87 8.23
C ASN A 11 14.21 -0.47 8.81
N ASN A 12 12.98 0.06 8.73
CA ASN A 12 12.67 1.43 9.14
C ASN A 12 11.30 1.50 9.83
N ASP A 13 11.12 2.48 10.70
CA ASP A 13 9.79 2.91 11.13
C ASP A 13 9.03 3.55 9.96
N GLY A 14 7.70 3.55 10.01
CA GLY A 14 6.87 4.06 8.94
C GLY A 14 5.43 4.35 9.34
N TYR A 15 4.57 4.52 8.33
CA TYR A 15 3.14 4.76 8.51
C TYR A 15 2.33 3.93 7.52
N VAL A 16 1.20 3.40 7.98
CA VAL A 16 0.15 2.86 7.12
C VAL A 16 -0.94 3.91 6.99
N TYR A 17 -1.18 4.40 5.76
CA TYR A 17 -2.24 5.36 5.46
C TYR A 17 -3.52 4.63 5.05
N TYR A 18 -4.65 5.05 5.59
CA TYR A 18 -5.97 4.60 5.16
C TYR A 18 -6.54 5.62 4.20
N THR A 19 -6.96 5.20 3.02
CA THR A 19 -7.40 6.10 1.96
C THR A 19 -8.75 5.67 1.40
N ARG A 20 -9.50 6.62 0.87
CA ARG A 20 -10.76 6.38 0.18
C ARG A 20 -10.71 7.03 -1.18
N VAL A 21 -10.46 6.22 -2.20
CA VAL A 21 -10.34 6.63 -3.60
C VAL A 21 -11.26 5.77 -4.46
N ASN A 22 -11.71 6.30 -5.59
CA ASN A 22 -12.63 5.61 -6.51
C ASN A 22 -12.02 5.36 -7.91
N ASN A 23 -10.77 5.75 -8.13
CA ASN A 23 -10.06 5.68 -9.41
C ASN A 23 -8.89 4.67 -9.40
N GLY A 24 -8.91 3.70 -8.49
CA GLY A 24 -7.84 2.70 -8.39
C GLY A 24 -7.87 1.66 -9.49
N ILE A 25 -6.69 1.28 -9.98
CA ILE A 25 -6.47 0.25 -10.98
C ILE A 25 -5.96 -1.01 -10.27
N ASP A 26 -6.73 -2.10 -10.33
CA ASP A 26 -6.32 -3.41 -9.85
C ASP A 26 -5.27 -4.01 -10.80
N ILE A 27 -4.00 -4.02 -10.37
CA ILE A 27 -2.87 -4.43 -11.20
C ILE A 27 -2.97 -5.89 -11.61
N ASN A 28 -3.44 -6.76 -10.72
CA ASN A 28 -3.62 -8.17 -11.03
C ASN A 28 -4.70 -8.41 -12.08
N LYS A 29 -5.78 -7.62 -12.07
CA LYS A 29 -6.80 -7.72 -13.12
C LYS A 29 -6.32 -7.22 -14.47
N VAL A 30 -5.48 -6.19 -14.49
CA VAL A 30 -4.99 -5.60 -15.75
C VAL A 30 -3.89 -6.44 -16.38
N LEU A 31 -2.90 -6.89 -15.59
CA LEU A 31 -1.73 -7.59 -16.11
C LEU A 31 -1.88 -9.11 -16.14
N VAL A 32 -2.79 -9.68 -15.34
CA VAL A 32 -3.08 -11.12 -15.28
C VAL A 32 -1.77 -11.92 -15.08
N ALA A 33 -1.30 -12.62 -16.11
CA ALA A 33 -0.11 -13.47 -16.07
C ALA A 33 1.20 -12.65 -16.04
N ASP A 34 1.15 -11.39 -16.46
CA ASP A 34 2.31 -10.50 -16.52
C ASP A 34 2.49 -9.68 -15.24
N SER A 35 1.65 -9.89 -14.22
CA SER A 35 1.81 -9.22 -12.92
C SER A 35 3.12 -9.68 -12.26
N PRO A 36 4.07 -8.77 -11.95
CA PRO A 36 5.36 -9.16 -11.37
C PRO A 36 5.22 -9.64 -9.92
N TYR A 37 4.24 -9.11 -9.18
CA TYR A 37 4.04 -9.38 -7.75
C TYR A 37 2.56 -9.65 -7.42
N PRO A 38 1.95 -10.73 -7.95
CA PRO A 38 0.51 -10.95 -7.83
C PRO A 38 0.02 -11.16 -6.40
N ARG A 39 0.91 -11.55 -5.48
CA ARG A 39 0.59 -11.72 -4.05
C ARG A 39 0.42 -10.41 -3.28
N GLU A 40 0.84 -9.28 -3.83
CA GLU A 40 0.76 -7.98 -3.16
C GLU A 40 -0.64 -7.35 -3.26
N ALA A 41 -1.48 -7.86 -4.19
CA ALA A 41 -2.83 -7.34 -4.44
C ALA A 41 -2.85 -5.81 -4.63
N GLU A 42 -1.88 -5.31 -5.40
CA GLU A 42 -1.65 -3.88 -5.61
C GLU A 42 -2.82 -3.20 -6.33
N ILE A 43 -3.23 -2.05 -5.79
CA ILE A 43 -4.12 -1.10 -6.45
C ILE A 43 -3.33 0.19 -6.75
N ALA A 44 -3.05 0.46 -8.01
CA ALA A 44 -2.34 1.66 -8.42
C ALA A 44 -3.31 2.84 -8.55
N ILE A 45 -2.92 4.02 -8.05
CA ILE A 45 -3.70 5.26 -8.16
C ILE A 45 -2.96 6.24 -9.09
N PRO A 46 -3.35 6.36 -10.38
CA PRO A 46 -2.71 7.29 -11.30
C PRO A 46 -2.83 8.72 -10.79
N GLY A 47 -1.71 9.45 -10.75
CA GLY A 47 -1.64 10.81 -10.21
C GLY A 47 -1.58 10.91 -8.69
N GLY A 48 -1.53 9.77 -7.99
CA GLY A 48 -1.37 9.70 -6.53
C GLY A 48 -2.66 9.98 -5.76
N ILE A 49 -2.53 9.99 -4.42
CA ILE A 49 -3.64 10.19 -3.48
C ILE A 49 -3.61 11.64 -2.99
N LYS A 50 -4.75 12.33 -3.05
CA LYS A 50 -4.85 13.71 -2.55
C LYS A 50 -5.00 13.69 -1.02
N PRO A 51 -4.54 14.73 -0.30
CA PRO A 51 -4.65 14.77 1.16
C PRO A 51 -6.08 14.60 1.69
N GLY A 52 -7.08 15.14 1.00
CA GLY A 52 -8.50 15.01 1.39
C GLY A 52 -9.07 13.60 1.28
N ASP A 53 -8.40 12.70 0.55
CA ASP A 53 -8.80 11.30 0.40
C ASP A 53 -8.11 10.39 1.43
N VAL A 54 -7.24 10.95 2.28
CA VAL A 54 -6.60 10.23 3.40
C VAL A 54 -7.52 10.30 4.62
N LEU A 55 -7.97 9.13 5.09
CA LEU A 55 -8.86 9.01 6.24
C LEU A 55 -8.11 9.02 7.58
N GLY A 56 -6.82 8.67 7.56
CA GLY A 56 -5.96 8.61 8.74
C GLY A 56 -4.67 7.84 8.50
N ALA A 57 -3.83 7.73 9.52
CA ALA A 57 -2.59 6.98 9.48
C ALA A 57 -2.32 6.27 10.82
N THR A 58 -1.71 5.09 10.74
CA THR A 58 -1.19 4.36 11.90
C THR A 58 0.34 4.33 11.81
N PRO A 59 1.09 4.88 12.80
CA PRO A 59 2.52 4.68 12.86
C PRO A 59 2.84 3.21 13.10
N VAL A 60 3.88 2.70 12.45
CA VAL A 60 4.36 1.32 12.59
C VAL A 60 5.87 1.33 12.79
N ASN A 61 6.37 0.45 13.65
CA ASN A 61 7.79 0.35 13.97
C ASN A 61 8.49 -0.73 13.13
N ALA A 62 9.80 -0.56 12.95
CA ALA A 62 10.66 -1.52 12.25
C ALA A 62 10.67 -2.91 12.91
N ASP A 63 10.43 -2.97 14.22
CA ASP A 63 10.60 -4.21 15.00
C ASP A 63 9.58 -5.31 14.68
N ILE A 64 8.58 -5.08 13.79
CA ILE A 64 7.51 -6.00 13.38
C ILE A 64 7.20 -7.07 14.44
N LEU A 65 6.94 -6.65 15.68
CA LEU A 65 6.65 -7.57 16.77
C LEU A 65 5.16 -7.88 16.77
N TYR A 66 4.67 -8.64 15.77
CA TYR A 66 3.48 -9.53 15.83
C TYR A 66 3.42 -10.44 14.60
#